data_AF-R6WG06-F1
#
_entry.id   AF-R6WG06-F1
#
_cell.length_a   1.000
_cell.length_b   1.000
_cell.length_c   1.000
_cell.angle_alpha   90.00
_cell.angle_beta   90.00
_cell.angle_gamma   90.00
#
_symmetry.space_group_name_H-M   'P 1'
#
loop_
_entity.id
_entity.type
_entity.pdbx_description
1 polymer ?
#
loop_
_entity_poly.entity_id
_entity_poly.type
_entity_poly.pdbx_seq_one_letter_code
_entity_poly.pdbx_strand_id
1 'polypeptide(L)' 'MFPNLNAEMGRAKLTIKSLSEVSDINYESLKLKLRGVTEFKRSEMLSIKKNAFPDKTLDYLFQTEPEEEV' A
#
# COMPACT_ATOMS: atom_id res chain seq x y z
N MET A 1 0.72 10.25 3.96
CA MET A 1 0.61 9.57 2.65
C MET A 1 1.47 8.31 2.68
N PHE A 2 1.32 7.40 1.71
CA PHE A 2 2.13 6.18 1.57
C PHE A 2 3.07 6.27 0.35
N PRO A 3 4.17 7.03 0.44
CA PRO A 3 5.06 7.28 -0.70
C PRO A 3 5.73 6.01 -1.22
N ASN A 4 6.14 5.11 -0.31
CA ASN A 4 6.80 3.86 -0.67
C ASN A 4 5.86 2.92 -1.42
N LEU A 5 4.64 2.73 -0.91
CA LEU A 5 3.61 1.95 -1.62
C LEU A 5 3.32 2.52 -3.02
N ASN A 6 3.17 3.84 -3.15
CA ASN A 6 2.95 4.48 -4.46
C ASN A 6 4.13 4.28 -5.41
N ALA A 7 5.37 4.35 -4.91
CA ALA A 7 6.57 4.12 -5.70
C ALA A 7 6.67 2.66 -6.18
N GLU A 8 6.42 1.69 -5.31
CA GLU A 8 6.40 0.27 -5.68
C GLU A 8 5.28 -0.04 -6.67
N MET A 9 4.09 0.55 -6.52
CA MET A 9 3.02 0.46 -7.50
C MET A 9 3.45 0.99 -8.87
N GLY A 10 4.14 2.14 -8.91
CA GLY A 10 4.70 2.69 -10.15
C GLY A 10 5.75 1.79 -10.79
N ARG A 11 6.66 1.22 -10.00
CA ARG A 11 7.70 0.28 -10.45
C ARG A 11 7.12 -1.01 -11.00
N ALA A 12 6.11 -1.56 -10.32
CA ALA A 12 5.41 -2.78 -10.71
C ALA A 12 4.35 -2.57 -11.81
N LYS A 13 4.13 -1.32 -12.25
CA LYS A 13 3.05 -0.91 -13.17
C LYS A 13 1.65 -1.34 -12.67
N LEU A 14 1.48 -1.38 -11.35
CA LEU A 14 0.20 -1.69 -10.70
C LEU A 14 -0.66 -0.45 -10.63
N THR A 15 -1.89 -0.58 -11.10
CA THR A 15 -2.94 0.42 -10.91
C THR A 15 -3.66 0.19 -9.58
N ILE A 16 -4.40 1.20 -9.11
CA ILE A 16 -5.29 1.04 -7.95
C ILE A 16 -6.32 -0.07 -8.22
N LYS A 17 -6.81 -0.19 -9.45
CA LYS A 17 -7.75 -1.24 -9.85
C LYS A 17 -7.14 -2.64 -9.71
N SER A 18 -5.96 -2.86 -10.27
CA SER A 18 -5.27 -4.15 -10.12
C SER A 18 -4.94 -4.44 -8.66
N LEU A 19 -4.56 -3.42 -7.88
CA LEU A 19 -4.29 -3.60 -6.45
C LEU A 19 -5.56 -3.98 -5.68
N SER A 20 -6.73 -3.43 -6.03
CA SER A 20 -8.03 -3.84 -5.48
C SER A 20 -8.51 -5.22 -5.92
N GLU A 21 -8.00 -5.75 -7.04
CA GLU A 21 -8.33 -7.10 -7.50
C GLU A 21 -7.47 -8.16 -6.80
N VAL A 22 -6.23 -7.83 -6.45
CA VAL A 22 -5.31 -8.73 -5.72
C VAL A 22 -5.38 -8.57 -4.20
N SER A 23 -6.06 -7.55 -3.70
CA SER A 23 -6.32 -7.36 -2.26
C SER A 23 -7.82 -7.42 -1.98
N ASP A 24 -8.20 -7.75 -0.75
CA ASP A 24 -9.63 -7.75 -0.32
C ASP A 24 -10.16 -6.33 -0.05
N ILE A 25 -9.72 -5.34 -0.83
CA ILE A 25 -10.04 -3.92 -0.62
C ILE A 25 -10.73 -3.41 -1.88
N ASN A 26 -11.95 -2.89 -1.74
CA ASN A 26 -12.63 -2.29 -2.88
C ASN A 26 -11.88 -1.04 -3.38
N TYR A 27 -12.03 -0.74 -4.66
CA TYR A 27 -11.32 0.36 -5.34
C TYR A 27 -11.51 1.72 -4.66
N GLU A 28 -12.73 2.07 -4.24
CA GLU A 28 -13.02 3.36 -3.61
C GLU A 28 -12.33 3.49 -2.25
N SER A 29 -12.38 2.43 -1.44
CA SER A 29 -11.72 2.37 -0.13
C SER A 29 -10.21 2.45 -0.29
N LEU A 30 -9.65 1.73 -1.26
CA LEU A 30 -8.22 1.75 -1.53
C LEU A 30 -7.76 3.15 -1.96
N LYS A 31 -8.54 3.84 -2.79
CA LYS A 31 -8.27 5.24 -3.19
C LYS A 31 -8.28 6.19 -1.99
N LEU A 32 -9.23 6.04 -1.06
CA LEU A 32 -9.29 6.85 0.16
C LEU A 32 -8.09 6.55 1.09
N LYS A 33 -7.74 5.27 1.24
CA LYS A 33 -6.61 4.82 2.07
C LYS A 33 -5.28 5.32 1.53
N LEU A 34 -5.02 5.17 0.24
CA LEU A 34 -3.78 5.66 -0.40
C LEU A 34 -3.60 7.19 -0.25
N ARG A 35 -4.72 7.93 -0.24
CA ARG A 35 -4.72 9.38 0.03
C ARG A 35 -4.54 9.73 1.51
N GLY A 36 -4.63 8.75 2.42
CA GLY A 36 -4.58 8.95 3.87
C GLY A 36 -5.90 9.45 4.48
N VAL A 37 -7.03 9.32 3.77
CA VAL A 37 -8.35 9.71 4.31
C VAL A 37 -8.85 8.67 5.31
N THR A 38 -8.53 7.40 5.08
CA THR A 38 -8.86 6.28 5.97
C THR A 38 -7.63 5.41 6.20
N GLU A 39 -7.56 4.76 7.35
CA GLU A 39 -6.42 3.90 7.70
C GLU A 39 -6.52 2.51 7.05
N PHE A 40 -5.36 1.88 6.82
CA PHE A 40 -5.32 0.46 6.46
C PHE A 40 -5.48 -0.42 7.69
N LYS A 41 -6.32 -1.46 7.59
CA LYS A 41 -6.40 -2.51 8.60
C LYS A 41 -5.21 -3.45 8.44
N ARG A 42 -4.74 -4.05 9.53
CA ARG A 42 -3.62 -5.01 9.51
C ARG A 42 -3.84 -6.17 8.50
N SER A 43 -5.06 -6.67 8.37
CA SER A 43 -5.41 -7.72 7.40
C SER A 43 -5.25 -7.26 5.95
N GLU A 44 -5.64 -6.02 5.65
CA GLU A 44 -5.50 -5.39 4.34
C GLU A 44 -4.03 -5.18 3.98
N MET A 45 -3.22 -4.70 4.94
CA MET A 45 -1.79 -4.52 4.77
C MET A 45 -1.08 -5.86 4.46
N LEU A 46 -1.42 -6.91 5.20
CA LEU A 46 -0.91 -8.26 4.98
C LEU A 46 -1.32 -8.82 3.61
N SER A 47 -2.56 -8.57 3.18
CA SER A 47 -3.06 -8.99 1.86
C SER A 47 -2.28 -8.32 0.73
N ILE A 48 -2.09 -6.99 0.81
CA ILE A 48 -1.28 -6.22 -0.16
C ILE A 48 0.15 -6.76 -0.21
N LYS A 49 0.81 -6.96 0.94
CA LYS A 49 2.15 -7.53 0.98
C LYS A 49 2.17 -8.90 0.30
N LYS A 50 1.31 -9.82 0.72
CA LYS A 50 1.32 -11.20 0.23
C LYS A 50 1.07 -11.30 -1.28
N ASN A 51 0.16 -10.49 -1.81
CA ASN A 51 -0.35 -10.65 -3.16
C ASN A 51 0.28 -9.68 -4.18
N ALA A 52 0.75 -8.51 -3.76
CA ALA A 52 1.34 -7.51 -4.65
C ALA A 52 2.85 -7.30 -4.45
N PHE A 53 3.35 -7.38 -3.21
CA PHE A 53 4.73 -7.05 -2.86
C PHE A 53 5.34 -8.03 -1.84
N PRO A 54 5.43 -9.34 -2.18
CA PRO A 54 5.85 -10.37 -1.22
C PRO A 54 7.31 -10.22 -0.76
N ASP A 55 8.12 -9.50 -1.55
CA ASP A 55 9.52 -9.18 -1.32
C ASP A 55 9.75 -7.93 -0.45
N LYS A 56 8.69 -7.19 -0.12
CA LYS A 56 8.76 -5.97 0.69
C LYS A 56 8.22 -6.18 2.11
N THR A 57 8.67 -5.35 3.05
CA THR A 57 8.19 -5.36 4.43
C THR A 57 6.96 -4.47 4.59
N LEU A 58 6.14 -4.76 5.61
CA LEU A 58 5.00 -3.90 5.94
C LEU A 58 5.49 -2.51 6.36
N ASP A 59 6.55 -2.46 7.16
CA ASP A 59 7.10 -1.21 7.66
C ASP A 59 7.54 -0.32 6.52
N TYR A 60 8.28 -0.86 5.54
CA TYR A 60 8.67 -0.10 4.34
C TYR A 60 7.46 0.37 3.53
N LEU A 61 6.53 -0.53 3.17
CA LEU A 61 5.41 -0.18 2.29
C LEU A 61 4.51 0.90 2.90
N PHE A 62 4.27 0.82 4.21
CA PHE A 62 3.31 1.66 4.91
C PHE A 62 3.96 2.76 5.77
N GLN A 63 5.26 3.00 5.60
CA GLN A 63 5.98 4.09 6.22
C GLN A 63 5.35 5.44 5.83
N THR A 64 4.97 6.22 6.84
CA THR A 64 4.33 7.54 6.67
C THR A 64 5.26 8.70 6.97
N GLU A 65 6.32 8.48 7.74
CA GLU A 65 7.32 9.48 8.10
C GLU A 65 8.67 9.12 7.48
N PRO A 66 9.42 10.09 6.94
CA PRO A 66 10.82 9.86 6.61
C PRO A 66 11.53 9.46 7.91
N GLU A 67 12.27 8.37 7.88
CA GLU A 67 13.18 8.03 8.98
C GLU A 67 14.18 9.19 9.08
N GLU A 68 14.03 10.04 10.09
CA GLU A 68 15.05 11.04 10.39
C GLU A 68 16.30 10.27 10.85
N GLU A 69 17.35 10.28 10.02
CA GLU A 69 18.68 9.90 10.45
C GLU A 69 19.09 10.83 11.59
N VAL A 70 19.09 10.31 12.82
CA VAL A 70 19.68 10.92 14.02
C VAL A 70 21.13 10.50 14.20
#